data_AF-A0A3A3HGW4-F1
#
_entry.id   AF-A0A3A3HGW4-F1
#
_cell.length_a   1.000
_cell.length_b   1.000
_cell.length_c   1.000
_cell.angle_alpha   90.00
_cell.angle_beta   90.00
_cell.angle_gamma   90.00
#
_symmetry.space_group_name_H-M   'P 1'
#
loop_
_entity.id
_entity.type
_entity.pdbx_description
1 polymer ?
#
loop_
_entity_poly.entity_id
_entity_poly.type
_entity_poly.pdbx_seq_one_letter_code
_entity_poly.pdbx_strand_id
1 'polypeptide(L)'
;MERNIESTTPADIETILKPIFETNSDVTCAGGFLVLDPVTHVCRRILTKQASADDQVYLEWAVDILFLKDSTNTVSGVIAAKDAGPFRKTVSLPKNSISKTVCIEIEDQHMPLLRRLNSLEACYEYLMNRARPFSIPPELHFPLELAMGNIDAAHMLRRWHRQRWFDRPLDTYGKESPIYSLVQRLCLLLEADDIAEVPHVLREAEEAAAKELGLSHLWQPTIFPIEHAS
;
A
#
# COMPACT_ATOMS: atom_id res chain seq x y z
N MET A 1 28.24 8.90 -14.05
CA MET A 1 27.59 10.22 -14.05
C MET A 1 26.16 10.00 -13.56
N GLU A 2 25.97 10.00 -12.24
CA GLU A 2 24.65 9.88 -11.62
C GLU A 2 23.90 11.17 -11.91
N ARG A 3 22.82 11.08 -12.70
CA ARG A 3 21.90 12.22 -12.85
C ARG A 3 21.08 12.28 -11.57
N ASN A 4 21.27 13.33 -10.79
CA ASN A 4 20.35 13.71 -9.72
C ASN A 4 18.96 13.83 -10.33
N ILE A 5 18.06 12.91 -9.97
CA ILE A 5 16.64 13.04 -10.26
C ILE A 5 16.16 14.12 -9.30
N GLU A 6 15.96 15.33 -9.78
CA GLU A 6 15.25 16.36 -9.00
C GLU A 6 13.86 15.82 -8.70
N SER A 7 13.57 15.62 -7.41
CA SER A 7 12.26 15.19 -6.95
C SER A 7 11.26 16.31 -7.17
N THR A 8 10.14 16.01 -7.84
CA THR A 8 8.96 16.89 -7.87
C THR A 8 8.61 17.31 -6.45
N THR A 9 8.54 18.62 -6.19
CA THR A 9 8.23 19.09 -4.83
C THR A 9 6.73 18.90 -4.55
N PRO A 10 6.30 18.73 -3.29
CA PRO A 10 4.87 18.70 -2.95
C PRO A 10 4.09 19.89 -3.51
N ALA A 11 4.72 21.07 -3.58
CA ALA A 11 4.11 22.28 -4.15
C ALA A 11 3.85 22.16 -5.67
N ASP A 12 4.72 21.46 -6.41
CA ASP A 12 4.51 21.18 -7.83
C ASP A 12 3.31 20.23 -8.00
N ILE A 13 3.18 19.21 -7.14
CA ILE A 13 2.05 18.25 -7.15
C ILE A 13 0.73 18.97 -6.87
N GLU A 14 0.69 19.81 -5.84
CA GLU A 14 -0.50 20.59 -5.50
C GLU A 14 -0.91 21.52 -6.64
N THR A 15 0.06 22.15 -7.30
CA THR A 15 -0.21 23.03 -8.45
C THR A 15 -0.75 22.25 -9.64
N ILE A 16 -0.15 21.10 -9.94
CA ILE A 16 -0.50 20.22 -11.06
C ILE A 16 -1.88 19.58 -10.87
N LEU A 17 -2.18 19.12 -9.65
CA LEU A 17 -3.38 18.37 -9.32
C LEU A 17 -4.44 19.23 -8.65
N LYS A 18 -4.26 20.56 -8.59
CA LYS A 18 -5.22 21.53 -8.04
C LYS A 18 -6.68 21.25 -8.43
N PRO A 19 -7.01 20.97 -9.71
CA PRO A 19 -8.39 20.69 -10.10
C PRO A 19 -8.98 19.48 -9.39
N ILE A 20 -8.18 18.43 -9.11
CA ILE A 20 -8.64 17.22 -8.43
C ILE A 20 -9.05 17.52 -6.98
N PHE A 21 -8.29 18.36 -6.27
CA PHE A 21 -8.65 18.75 -4.91
C PHE A 21 -9.91 19.63 -4.85
N GLU A 22 -10.13 20.46 -5.87
CA GLU A 22 -11.30 21.34 -5.95
C GLU A 22 -12.60 20.57 -6.23
N THR A 23 -12.52 19.44 -6.94
CA THR A 23 -13.68 18.62 -7.34
C THR A 23 -13.93 17.44 -6.41
N ASN A 24 -12.93 16.99 -5.64
CA ASN A 24 -13.00 15.79 -4.80
C ASN A 24 -12.69 16.13 -3.34
N SER A 25 -13.73 16.30 -2.52
CA SER A 25 -13.60 16.63 -1.09
C SER A 25 -12.99 15.50 -0.26
N ASP A 26 -12.95 14.28 -0.79
CA ASP A 26 -12.32 13.11 -0.20
C ASP A 26 -10.82 12.99 -0.54
N VAL A 27 -10.23 13.98 -1.24
CA VAL A 27 -8.82 13.97 -1.65
C VAL A 27 -8.04 15.05 -0.92
N THR A 28 -6.91 14.69 -0.32
CA THR A 28 -6.01 15.62 0.37
C THR A 28 -4.55 15.39 -0.03
N CYS A 29 -3.71 16.40 0.16
CA CYS A 29 -2.27 16.31 -0.09
C CYS A 29 -1.56 15.97 1.23
N ALA A 30 -0.92 14.83 1.32
CA ALA A 30 -0.16 14.42 2.51
C ALA A 30 1.04 13.55 2.14
N GLY A 31 2.18 13.79 2.79
CA GLY A 31 3.41 13.01 2.56
C GLY A 31 3.98 13.11 1.13
N GLY A 32 3.60 14.12 0.35
CA GLY A 32 3.95 14.23 -1.08
C GLY A 32 3.07 13.37 -2.00
N PHE A 33 1.89 12.98 -1.53
CA PHE A 33 0.92 12.18 -2.27
C PHE A 33 -0.45 12.87 -2.30
N LEU A 34 -1.23 12.59 -3.36
CA LEU A 34 -2.68 12.64 -3.22
C LEU A 34 -3.11 11.44 -2.40
N VAL A 35 -3.92 11.65 -1.38
CA VAL A 35 -4.43 10.59 -0.52
C VAL A 35 -5.95 10.71 -0.44
N LEU A 36 -6.65 9.58 -0.55
CA LEU A 36 -8.09 9.54 -0.36
C LEU A 36 -8.43 9.28 1.11
N ASP A 37 -9.32 10.09 1.67
CA ASP A 37 -9.92 9.98 3.01
C ASP A 37 -11.10 8.99 2.99
N PRO A 38 -11.35 8.21 4.06
CA PRO A 38 -10.50 8.06 5.25
C PRO A 38 -9.31 7.15 5.00
N VAL A 39 -8.23 7.38 5.75
CA VAL A 39 -7.10 6.46 5.83
C VAL A 39 -7.34 5.58 7.04
N THR A 40 -7.65 4.31 6.83
CA THR A 40 -7.92 3.33 7.90
C THR A 40 -6.86 2.23 7.85
N HIS A 41 -7.25 0.96 7.75
CA HIS A 41 -6.33 -0.13 7.37
C HIS A 41 -5.70 0.06 5.99
N VAL A 42 -6.37 0.86 5.14
CA VAL A 42 -6.02 1.05 3.73
C VAL A 42 -5.74 2.52 3.45
N CYS A 43 -4.58 2.80 2.85
CA CYS A 43 -4.24 4.09 2.28
C CYS A 43 -4.29 4.01 0.76
N ARG A 44 -5.06 4.89 0.13
CA ARG A 44 -5.20 4.97 -1.33
C ARG A 44 -4.52 6.25 -1.77
N ARG A 45 -3.47 6.13 -2.58
CA ARG A 45 -2.66 7.29 -2.96
C ARG A 45 -2.27 7.36 -4.43
N ILE A 46 -2.05 8.58 -4.90
CA ILE A 46 -1.52 8.88 -6.23
C ILE A 46 -0.26 9.72 -6.05
N LEU A 47 0.77 9.39 -6.80
CA LEU A 47 2.09 9.97 -6.73
C LEU A 47 2.57 10.38 -8.12
N THR A 48 3.22 11.53 -8.21
CA THR A 48 3.82 12.01 -9.46
C THR A 48 5.33 11.94 -9.35
N LYS A 49 6.00 11.29 -10.31
CA LYS A 49 7.46 11.23 -10.40
C LYS A 49 7.91 12.01 -11.63
N GLN A 50 8.92 12.87 -11.48
CA GLN A 50 9.58 13.48 -12.63
C GLN A 50 10.35 12.41 -13.41
N ALA A 51 10.21 12.42 -14.73
CA ALA A 51 11.03 11.57 -15.59
C ALA A 51 12.47 12.09 -15.64
N SER A 52 13.42 11.18 -15.81
CA SER A 52 14.83 11.51 -16.06
C SER A 52 15.09 12.15 -17.45
N ALA A 53 14.04 12.31 -18.26
CA ALA A 53 14.05 12.99 -19.54
C ALA A 53 13.40 14.36 -19.37
N ASP A 54 14.05 15.40 -19.89
CA ASP A 54 13.56 16.78 -19.82
C ASP A 54 12.16 16.83 -20.44
N ASP A 55 11.19 17.24 -19.61
CA ASP A 55 9.79 17.53 -19.97
C ASP A 55 8.75 16.40 -19.82
N GLN A 56 9.01 15.31 -19.07
CA GLN A 56 7.97 14.31 -18.79
C GLN A 56 7.66 14.12 -17.30
N VAL A 57 6.37 13.98 -16.99
CA VAL A 57 5.87 13.55 -15.66
C VAL A 57 5.26 12.18 -15.76
N TYR A 58 5.52 11.35 -14.76
CA TYR A 58 4.92 10.04 -14.55
C TYR A 58 3.90 10.10 -13.41
N LEU A 59 2.71 9.59 -13.66
CA LEU A 59 1.74 9.30 -12.62
C LEU A 59 1.91 7.87 -12.17
N GLU A 60 1.76 7.60 -10.89
CA GLU A 60 1.70 6.28 -10.30
C GLU A 60 0.63 6.33 -9.21
N TRP A 61 -0.05 5.22 -8.97
CA TRP A 61 -1.02 5.12 -7.88
C TRP A 61 -0.79 3.81 -7.14
N ALA A 62 -1.26 3.78 -5.90
CA ALA A 62 -1.01 2.70 -4.97
C ALA A 62 -2.17 2.57 -3.98
N VAL A 63 -2.40 1.34 -3.55
CA VAL A 63 -3.21 1.02 -2.38
C VAL A 63 -2.27 0.35 -1.37
N ASP A 64 -2.06 0.94 -0.21
CA ASP A 64 -1.24 0.38 0.84
C ASP A 64 -2.15 -0.21 1.92
N ILE A 65 -1.97 -1.49 2.22
CA ILE A 65 -2.50 -2.09 3.46
C ILE A 65 -1.48 -1.75 4.54
N LEU A 66 -1.82 -0.85 5.46
CA LEU A 66 -0.83 -0.14 6.28
C LEU A 66 0.01 -1.08 7.18
N PHE A 67 -0.61 -2.11 7.77
CA PHE A 67 0.12 -3.07 8.61
C PHE A 67 1.06 -3.99 7.81
N LEU A 68 0.95 -4.05 6.48
CA LEU A 68 1.82 -4.87 5.63
C LEU A 68 3.03 -4.11 5.09
N LYS A 69 3.31 -2.90 5.59
CA LYS A 69 4.33 -2.03 5.00
C LYS A 69 5.74 -2.59 5.18
N ASP A 70 6.25 -3.19 4.11
CA ASP A 70 7.68 -3.38 3.84
C ASP A 70 8.08 -2.42 2.72
N SER A 71 9.27 -1.83 2.81
CA SER A 71 9.75 -0.69 1.99
C SER A 71 9.87 -0.94 0.46
N THR A 72 9.27 -2.01 -0.07
CA THR A 72 9.13 -2.30 -1.50
C THR A 72 7.79 -2.93 -1.92
N ASN A 73 6.93 -3.35 -0.98
CA ASN A 73 5.71 -4.13 -1.26
C ASN A 73 4.43 -3.39 -0.86
N THR A 74 4.35 -2.11 -1.23
CA THR A 74 3.06 -1.50 -1.49
C THR A 74 2.29 -2.39 -2.48
N VAL A 75 0.95 -2.50 -2.36
CA VAL A 75 0.14 -2.87 -3.53
C VAL A 75 0.17 -1.66 -4.48
N SER A 76 1.37 -1.41 -5.00
CA SER A 76 1.72 -0.49 -6.06
C SER A 76 1.83 -1.36 -7.30
N GLY A 77 1.80 -0.75 -8.47
CA GLY A 77 2.41 -1.45 -9.59
C GLY A 77 3.40 -0.58 -10.31
N VAL A 78 3.95 -1.13 -11.41
CA VAL A 78 4.81 -0.39 -12.35
C VAL A 78 4.36 -0.28 -13.86
N ILE A 79 4.52 0.88 -14.52
CA ILE A 79 4.43 1.19 -15.97
C ILE A 79 5.60 2.16 -16.26
N ALA A 80 6.31 2.12 -17.36
CA ALA A 80 6.32 1.18 -18.47
C ALA A 80 7.66 0.43 -18.46
N ALA A 81 7.59 -0.88 -18.44
CA ALA A 81 8.47 -1.85 -19.09
C ALA A 81 8.06 -3.22 -18.53
N LYS A 82 8.02 -4.21 -19.42
CA LYS A 82 7.51 -5.57 -19.24
C LYS A 82 7.71 -6.14 -17.82
N ASP A 83 6.64 -6.73 -17.30
CA ASP A 83 6.63 -7.69 -16.17
C ASP A 83 6.65 -7.15 -14.73
N ALA A 84 5.84 -6.14 -14.40
CA ALA A 84 5.74 -5.65 -13.01
C ALA A 84 4.29 -5.51 -12.51
N GLY A 85 3.65 -6.66 -12.26
CA GLY A 85 2.52 -6.78 -11.34
C GLY A 85 1.23 -6.00 -11.65
N PRO A 86 0.19 -6.21 -10.83
CA PRO A 86 -1.19 -5.86 -11.18
C PRO A 86 -1.63 -4.37 -11.15
N PHE A 87 -0.76 -3.40 -10.79
CA PHE A 87 -1.20 -2.09 -10.24
C PHE A 87 -0.47 -0.78 -10.60
N ARG A 88 0.27 -0.62 -11.71
CA ARG A 88 0.60 0.75 -12.17
C ARG A 88 -0.20 1.05 -13.39
N LYS A 89 -0.42 2.35 -13.52
CA LYS A 89 -0.32 3.00 -14.81
C LYS A 89 0.73 4.12 -14.75
N THR A 90 1.42 4.39 -15.85
CA THR A 90 2.38 5.49 -16.01
C THR A 90 2.07 6.11 -17.34
N VAL A 91 1.68 7.37 -17.25
CA VAL A 91 1.43 8.20 -18.40
C VAL A 91 2.60 9.17 -18.44
N SER A 92 3.26 9.22 -19.59
CA SER A 92 4.28 10.20 -19.89
C SER A 92 3.59 11.41 -20.50
N LEU A 93 3.75 12.58 -19.86
CA LEU A 93 3.03 13.79 -20.21
C LEU A 93 3.99 14.98 -20.31
N PRO A 94 3.92 15.80 -21.38
CA PRO A 94 4.68 17.04 -21.47
C PRO A 94 4.38 17.96 -20.28
N LYS A 95 5.39 18.61 -19.67
CA LYS A 95 5.21 19.42 -18.45
C LYS A 95 4.21 20.57 -18.62
N ASN A 96 4.13 21.12 -19.83
CA ASN A 96 3.18 22.15 -20.25
C ASN A 96 1.78 21.62 -20.61
N SER A 97 1.61 20.29 -20.71
CA SER A 97 0.37 19.60 -21.09
C SER A 97 -0.24 18.78 -19.95
N ILE A 98 0.30 18.91 -18.73
CA ILE A 98 -0.25 18.36 -17.47
C ILE A 98 -1.67 18.88 -17.17
N SER A 99 -2.18 19.76 -18.03
CA SER A 99 -3.57 20.11 -18.28
C SER A 99 -4.58 18.97 -18.10
N LYS A 100 -5.77 19.36 -17.62
CA LYS A 100 -7.11 18.75 -17.67
C LYS A 100 -7.23 17.27 -18.06
N THR A 101 -6.64 16.83 -19.17
CA THR A 101 -6.51 15.42 -19.58
C THR A 101 -5.97 14.51 -18.48
N VAL A 102 -4.98 14.96 -17.70
CA VAL A 102 -4.42 14.19 -16.57
C VAL A 102 -5.43 14.01 -15.46
N CYS A 103 -6.13 15.11 -15.12
CA CYS A 103 -7.17 15.10 -14.11
C CYS A 103 -8.31 14.17 -14.56
N ILE A 104 -8.74 14.26 -15.83
CA ILE A 104 -9.76 13.38 -16.41
C ILE A 104 -9.33 11.91 -16.36
N GLU A 105 -8.09 11.57 -16.74
CA GLU A 105 -7.60 10.18 -16.67
C GLU A 105 -7.62 9.67 -15.21
N ILE A 106 -7.15 10.48 -14.26
CA ILE A 106 -7.19 10.13 -12.83
C ILE A 106 -8.63 9.95 -12.36
N GLU A 107 -9.51 10.92 -12.63
CA GLU A 107 -10.89 10.96 -12.17
C GLU A 107 -11.77 9.88 -12.80
N ASP A 108 -11.61 9.61 -14.10
CA ASP A 108 -12.45 8.66 -14.83
C ASP A 108 -11.94 7.21 -14.72
N GLN A 109 -10.62 7.00 -14.72
CA GLN A 109 -10.05 5.64 -14.81
C GLN A 109 -9.58 5.09 -13.46
N HIS A 110 -9.09 5.95 -12.56
CA HIS A 110 -8.38 5.49 -11.37
C HIS A 110 -9.17 5.73 -10.08
N MET A 111 -9.76 6.91 -9.91
CA MET A 111 -10.54 7.25 -8.73
C MET A 111 -11.70 6.27 -8.45
N PRO A 112 -12.48 5.78 -9.44
CA PRO A 112 -13.54 4.81 -9.15
C PRO A 112 -12.99 3.50 -8.59
N LEU A 113 -11.82 3.04 -9.06
CA LEU A 113 -11.18 1.86 -8.49
C LEU A 113 -10.66 2.13 -7.08
N LEU A 114 -9.93 3.23 -6.88
CA LEU A 114 -9.38 3.59 -5.57
C LEU A 114 -10.49 3.75 -4.52
N ARG A 115 -11.62 4.38 -4.89
CA ARG A 115 -12.78 4.52 -4.00
C ARG A 115 -13.45 3.20 -3.66
N ARG A 116 -13.43 2.21 -4.56
CA ARG A 116 -13.93 0.85 -4.26
C ARG A 116 -13.02 0.08 -3.31
N LEU A 117 -11.71 0.35 -3.35
CA LEU A 117 -10.71 -0.31 -2.50
C LEU A 117 -10.55 0.45 -1.17
N ASN A 118 -11.66 0.73 -0.48
CA ASN A 118 -11.71 1.56 0.72
C ASN A 118 -11.79 0.78 2.04
N SER A 119 -11.77 -0.55 1.99
CA SER A 119 -11.76 -1.41 3.17
C SER A 119 -10.74 -2.54 3.00
N LEU A 120 -10.38 -3.18 4.12
CA LEU A 120 -9.47 -4.31 4.11
C LEU A 120 -10.07 -5.48 3.32
N GLU A 121 -11.36 -5.75 3.51
CA GLU A 121 -12.13 -6.80 2.83
C GLU A 121 -12.19 -6.56 1.33
N ALA A 122 -12.49 -5.33 0.90
CA ALA A 122 -12.51 -4.97 -0.52
C ALA A 122 -11.14 -5.17 -1.16
N CYS A 123 -10.06 -4.83 -0.45
CA CYS A 123 -8.70 -5.10 -0.91
C CYS A 123 -8.40 -6.61 -0.95
N TYR A 124 -8.81 -7.35 0.08
CA TYR A 124 -8.63 -8.80 0.17
C TYR A 124 -9.34 -9.54 -0.97
N GLU A 125 -10.63 -9.30 -1.16
CA GLU A 125 -11.42 -9.87 -2.25
C GLU A 125 -10.79 -9.57 -3.61
N TYR A 126 -10.33 -8.33 -3.78
CA TYR A 126 -9.71 -7.90 -5.02
C TYR A 126 -8.36 -8.57 -5.29
N LEU A 127 -7.56 -8.84 -4.24
CA LEU A 127 -6.32 -9.60 -4.33
C LEU A 127 -6.59 -11.08 -4.64
N MET A 128 -7.59 -11.68 -3.99
CA MET A 128 -7.92 -13.11 -4.13
C MET A 128 -8.60 -13.46 -5.45
N ASN A 129 -9.44 -12.57 -5.99
CA ASN A 129 -10.23 -12.83 -7.21
C ASN A 129 -9.43 -12.67 -8.52
N ARG A 130 -8.11 -12.49 -8.47
CA ARG A 130 -7.28 -12.40 -9.68
C ARG A 130 -6.95 -13.78 -10.22
N ALA A 131 -6.85 -13.89 -11.55
CA ALA A 131 -6.55 -15.12 -12.30
C ALA A 131 -5.23 -15.82 -11.91
N ARG A 132 -4.42 -15.25 -11.02
CA ARG A 132 -3.24 -15.87 -10.40
C ARG A 132 -3.16 -15.52 -8.91
N PRO A 133 -3.82 -16.30 -8.02
CA PRO A 133 -3.72 -16.11 -6.57
C PRO A 133 -2.33 -16.41 -5.99
N PHE A 134 -1.40 -16.96 -6.78
CA PHE A 134 -0.09 -17.46 -6.34
C PHE A 134 1.06 -16.44 -6.31
N SER A 135 0.81 -15.13 -6.39
CA SER A 135 1.91 -14.13 -6.42
C SER A 135 2.07 -13.30 -5.16
N ILE A 136 1.27 -13.52 -4.11
CA ILE A 136 1.47 -12.83 -2.83
C ILE A 136 2.54 -13.61 -2.04
N PRO A 137 3.68 -12.98 -1.69
CA PRO A 137 4.67 -13.58 -0.81
C PRO A 137 4.03 -14.07 0.50
N PRO A 138 4.37 -15.26 1.01
CA PRO A 138 3.79 -15.81 2.23
C PRO A 138 3.88 -14.87 3.44
N GLU A 139 4.95 -14.10 3.56
CA GLU A 139 5.17 -13.09 4.60
C GLU A 139 4.15 -11.93 4.57
N LEU A 140 3.55 -11.65 3.42
CA LEU A 140 2.45 -10.67 3.28
C LEU A 140 1.09 -11.33 3.37
N HIS A 141 0.99 -12.58 2.89
CA HIS A 141 -0.26 -13.34 2.94
C HIS A 141 -0.64 -13.72 4.37
N PHE A 142 0.32 -14.09 5.21
CA PHE A 142 0.07 -14.55 6.57
C PHE A 142 -0.59 -13.50 7.49
N PRO A 143 -0.07 -12.26 7.63
CA PRO A 143 -0.75 -11.26 8.44
C PRO A 143 -2.12 -10.87 7.86
N LEU A 144 -2.30 -10.97 6.54
CA LEU A 144 -3.56 -10.69 5.88
C LEU A 144 -4.64 -11.74 6.22
N GLU A 145 -4.32 -13.03 6.19
CA GLU A 145 -5.24 -14.09 6.64
C GLU A 145 -5.62 -13.92 8.12
N LEU A 146 -4.65 -13.56 8.96
CA LEU A 146 -4.92 -13.25 10.37
C LEU A 146 -5.85 -12.03 10.51
N ALA A 147 -5.57 -10.92 9.83
CA ALA A 147 -6.41 -9.73 9.90
C ALA A 147 -7.86 -9.99 9.46
N MET A 148 -8.05 -10.88 8.47
CA MET A 148 -9.35 -11.32 7.97
C MET A 148 -10.06 -12.34 8.87
N GLY A 149 -9.42 -12.85 9.91
CA GLY A 149 -9.98 -13.88 10.81
C GLY A 149 -9.90 -15.31 10.26
N ASN A 150 -9.13 -15.55 9.20
CA ASN A 150 -8.96 -16.86 8.58
C ASN A 150 -7.87 -17.69 9.30
N ILE A 151 -8.16 -18.07 10.54
CA ILE A 151 -7.19 -18.69 11.46
C ILE A 151 -6.59 -20.00 10.91
N ASP A 152 -7.42 -20.85 10.28
CA ASP A 152 -6.96 -22.11 9.68
C ASP A 152 -5.94 -21.88 8.56
N ALA A 153 -6.19 -20.91 7.68
CA ALA A 153 -5.27 -20.54 6.62
C ALA A 153 -3.95 -19.97 7.19
N ALA A 154 -4.05 -19.15 8.24
CA ALA A 154 -2.89 -18.63 8.95
C ALA A 154 -2.03 -19.76 9.58
N HIS A 155 -2.66 -20.77 10.19
CA HIS A 155 -1.94 -21.94 10.71
C HIS A 155 -1.22 -22.73 9.61
N MET A 156 -1.85 -22.88 8.44
CA MET A 156 -1.21 -23.55 7.29
C MET A 156 0.02 -22.78 6.79
N LEU A 157 -0.10 -21.47 6.60
CA LEU A 157 1.01 -20.60 6.19
C LEU A 157 2.16 -20.65 7.20
N ARG A 158 1.85 -20.55 8.50
CA ARG A 158 2.85 -20.71 9.58
C ARG A 158 3.56 -22.05 9.46
N ARG A 159 2.80 -23.16 9.39
CA ARG A 159 3.39 -24.51 9.31
C ARG A 159 4.38 -24.66 8.17
N TRP A 160 4.12 -24.05 7.02
CA TRP A 160 4.97 -24.19 5.83
C TRP A 160 6.14 -23.20 5.76
N HIS A 161 6.00 -22.01 6.34
CA HIS A 161 6.95 -20.92 6.11
C HIS A 161 7.67 -20.43 7.38
N ARG A 162 7.26 -20.87 8.57
CA ARG A 162 7.83 -20.43 9.85
C ARG A 162 9.35 -20.48 9.85
N GLN A 163 9.95 -21.63 9.53
CA GLN A 163 11.42 -21.75 9.57
C GLN A 163 12.10 -20.64 8.75
N ARG A 164 11.61 -20.39 7.53
CA ARG A 164 12.14 -19.33 6.66
C ARG A 164 11.99 -17.94 7.28
N TRP A 165 10.86 -17.64 7.91
CA TRP A 165 10.60 -16.32 8.51
C TRP A 165 11.48 -16.03 9.73
N PHE A 166 11.93 -17.07 10.45
CA PHE A 166 12.84 -16.93 11.59
C PHE A 166 14.32 -17.00 11.18
N ASP A 167 14.65 -17.78 10.14
CA ASP A 167 16.04 -17.97 9.69
C ASP A 167 16.56 -16.80 8.80
N ARG A 168 15.67 -15.99 8.21
CA ARG A 168 16.03 -14.88 7.32
C ARG A 168 15.24 -13.60 7.63
N PRO A 169 15.67 -12.79 8.62
CA PRO A 169 14.99 -11.53 8.94
C PRO A 169 15.37 -10.37 7.99
N LEU A 170 16.19 -10.62 6.97
CA LEU A 170 16.72 -9.58 6.09
C LEU A 170 15.96 -9.51 4.76
N ASP A 171 15.71 -8.29 4.29
CA ASP A 171 15.20 -7.98 2.96
C ASP A 171 16.21 -8.32 1.85
N THR A 172 15.81 -8.09 0.60
CA THR A 172 16.67 -8.29 -0.58
C THR A 172 17.95 -7.42 -0.58
N TYR A 173 18.04 -6.43 0.30
CA TYR A 173 19.17 -5.50 0.45
C TYR A 173 19.97 -5.76 1.74
N GLY A 174 19.67 -6.84 2.47
CA GLY A 174 20.38 -7.19 3.70
C GLY A 174 20.01 -6.32 4.92
N LYS A 175 18.86 -5.63 4.90
CA LYS A 175 18.34 -4.85 6.02
C LYS A 175 17.23 -5.61 6.73
N GLU A 176 17.10 -5.41 8.04
CA GLU A 176 15.94 -5.93 8.76
C GLU A 176 14.65 -5.39 8.15
N SER A 177 13.78 -6.30 7.73
CA SER A 177 12.50 -5.93 7.13
C SER A 177 11.41 -5.90 8.21
N PRO A 178 10.66 -4.78 8.32
CA PRO A 178 9.55 -4.65 9.28
C PRO A 178 8.50 -5.77 9.14
N ILE A 179 8.29 -6.32 7.93
CA ILE A 179 7.32 -7.39 7.74
C ILE A 179 7.74 -8.68 8.44
N TYR A 180 9.03 -9.01 8.45
CA TYR A 180 9.50 -10.22 9.12
C TYR A 180 9.35 -10.09 10.64
N SER A 181 9.61 -8.90 11.20
CA SER A 181 9.33 -8.62 12.61
C SER A 181 7.85 -8.77 12.96
N LEU A 182 6.95 -8.24 12.11
CA LEU A 182 5.51 -8.43 12.28
C LEU A 182 5.12 -9.90 12.21
N VAL A 183 5.55 -10.61 11.17
CA VAL A 183 5.25 -12.03 10.95
C VAL A 183 5.74 -12.89 12.12
N GLN A 184 6.93 -12.63 12.65
CA GLN A 184 7.47 -13.35 13.80
C GLN A 184 6.62 -13.13 15.05
N ARG A 185 6.24 -11.88 15.36
CA ARG A 185 5.35 -11.56 16.49
C ARG A 185 4.01 -12.27 16.36
N LEU A 186 3.39 -12.22 15.19
CA LEU A 186 2.11 -12.88 14.91
C LEU A 186 2.23 -14.41 14.96
N CYS A 187 3.35 -15.00 14.51
CA CYS A 187 3.61 -16.42 14.64
C CYS A 187 3.65 -16.87 16.10
N LEU A 188 4.31 -16.10 16.96
CA LEU A 188 4.41 -16.40 18.39
C LEU A 188 3.05 -16.32 19.08
N LEU A 189 2.22 -15.32 18.75
CA LEU A 189 0.84 -15.25 19.27
C LEU A 189 0.01 -16.46 18.85
N LEU A 190 0.10 -16.86 17.58
CA LEU A 190 -0.61 -18.04 17.06
C LEU A 190 -0.05 -19.37 17.62
N GLU A 191 1.14 -19.38 18.20
CA GLU A 191 1.73 -20.55 18.89
C GLU A 191 1.27 -20.63 20.36
N ALA A 192 1.01 -19.48 20.97
CA ALA A 192 0.49 -19.37 22.33
C ALA A 192 -1.05 -19.45 22.40
N ASP A 193 -1.73 -19.60 21.25
CA ASP A 193 -3.19 -19.48 21.12
C ASP A 193 -3.74 -18.11 21.59
N ASP A 194 -2.89 -17.07 21.59
CA ASP A 194 -3.20 -15.70 22.04
C ASP A 194 -3.79 -14.86 20.89
N ILE A 195 -4.86 -15.36 20.27
CA ILE A 195 -5.52 -14.70 19.12
C ILE A 195 -6.04 -13.31 19.48
N ALA A 196 -6.47 -13.10 20.73
CA ALA A 196 -7.00 -11.84 21.21
C ALA A 196 -5.99 -10.67 21.10
N GLU A 197 -4.69 -10.96 21.06
CA GLU A 197 -3.61 -9.96 20.95
C GLU A 197 -3.23 -9.62 19.50
N VAL A 198 -3.70 -10.41 18.52
CA VAL A 198 -3.42 -10.19 17.09
C VAL A 198 -3.83 -8.78 16.63
N PRO A 199 -5.05 -8.27 16.93
CA PRO A 199 -5.46 -6.93 16.50
C PRO A 199 -4.54 -5.82 17.05
N HIS A 200 -4.04 -5.99 18.28
CA HIS A 200 -3.13 -5.02 18.89
C HIS A 200 -1.81 -4.93 18.12
N VAL A 201 -1.21 -6.08 17.80
CA VAL A 201 0.04 -6.15 17.02
C VAL A 201 -0.13 -5.58 15.61
N LEU A 202 -1.26 -5.87 14.96
CA LEU A 202 -1.57 -5.31 13.64
C LEU A 202 -1.72 -3.79 13.70
N ARG A 203 -2.46 -3.26 14.68
CA ARG A 203 -2.69 -1.82 14.84
C ARG A 203 -1.40 -1.03 15.12
N GLU A 204 -0.48 -1.58 15.91
CA GLU A 204 0.85 -0.99 16.11
C GLU A 204 1.63 -0.85 14.78
N ALA A 205 1.54 -1.87 13.92
CA ALA A 205 2.17 -1.82 12.60
C ALA A 205 1.52 -0.76 11.70
N GLU A 206 0.19 -0.61 11.73
CA GLU A 206 -0.51 0.46 11.00
C GLU A 206 -0.10 1.85 11.46
N GLU A 207 -0.05 2.08 12.77
CA GLU A 207 0.33 3.36 13.35
C GLU A 207 1.76 3.75 12.93
N ALA A 208 2.69 2.79 13.03
CA ALA A 208 4.07 2.97 12.61
C ALA A 208 4.16 3.32 11.11
N ALA A 209 3.41 2.61 10.26
CA ALA A 209 3.35 2.87 8.83
C ALA A 209 2.74 4.23 8.50
N ALA A 210 1.64 4.60 9.14
CA ALA A 210 0.99 5.90 8.99
C ALA A 210 1.93 7.05 9.38
N LYS A 211 2.68 6.90 10.49
CA LYS A 211 3.68 7.87 10.93
C LYS A 211 4.82 8.03 9.94
N GLU A 212 5.37 6.94 9.45
CA GLU A 212 6.46 6.97 8.47
C GLU A 212 6.02 7.59 7.13
N LEU A 213 4.76 7.42 6.74
CA LEU A 213 4.19 8.03 5.54
C LEU A 213 3.74 9.50 5.73
N GLY A 214 3.85 10.05 6.94
CA GLY A 214 3.35 11.39 7.25
C GLY A 214 1.82 11.49 7.25
N LEU A 215 1.11 10.38 7.45
CA LEU A 215 -0.34 10.25 7.40
C LEU A 215 -0.99 10.19 8.78
N SER A 216 -0.25 10.34 9.88
CA SER A 216 -0.80 10.21 11.24
C SER A 216 -2.01 11.11 11.53
N HIS A 217 -2.12 12.25 10.86
CA HIS A 217 -3.24 13.19 11.01
C HIS A 217 -4.49 12.81 10.20
N LEU A 218 -4.35 11.89 9.24
CA LEU A 218 -5.44 11.34 8.41
C LEU A 218 -5.83 9.93 8.83
N TRP A 219 -4.89 9.20 9.43
CA TRP A 219 -5.09 7.82 9.86
C TRP A 219 -6.05 7.74 11.04
N GLN A 220 -7.07 6.90 10.90
CA GLN A 220 -8.03 6.61 11.95
C GLN A 220 -8.04 5.09 12.18
N PRO A 221 -7.79 4.62 13.42
CA PRO A 221 -7.85 3.20 13.71
C PRO A 221 -9.28 2.70 13.55
N THR A 222 -9.43 1.58 12.84
CA THR A 222 -10.70 0.85 12.70
C THR A 222 -10.58 -0.56 13.26
N ILE A 223 -11.73 -1.24 13.37
CA ILE A 223 -11.81 -2.61 13.87
C ILE A 223 -11.39 -3.55 12.73
N PHE A 224 -10.48 -4.49 13.03
CA PHE A 224 -10.11 -5.55 12.13
C PHE A 224 -11.21 -6.62 12.03
N PRO A 225 -11.39 -7.27 10.87
CA PRO A 225 -12.36 -8.35 10.72
C PRO A 225 -12.22 -9.48 11.75
N ILE A 226 -10.99 -9.85 12.14
CA ILE A 226 -10.74 -10.86 13.18
C ILE A 226 -11.37 -10.51 14.54
N GLU A 227 -11.52 -9.23 14.87
CA GLU A 227 -12.17 -8.78 16.11
C GLU A 227 -13.68 -9.08 16.12
N HIS A 228 -14.29 -9.38 14.97
CA HIS A 228 -15.69 -9.81 14.84
C HIS A 228 -15.87 -11.34 14.86
N ALA A 229 -14.79 -12.10 14.62
CA ALA A 229 -14.83 -13.57 14.53
C ALA A 229 -14.71 -14.28 15.88
N SER A 230 -14.62 -13.50 16.98
CA SER A 230 -14.41 -13.96 18.36
C SER A 230 -15.70 -14.13 19.15
#